data_AF-A0A645GND7-F1
#
_entry.id   AF-A0A645GND7-F1
#
_cell.length_a   1.000
_cell.length_b   1.000
_cell.length_c   1.000
_cell.angle_alpha   90.00
_cell.angle_beta   90.00
_cell.angle_gamma   90.00
#
_symmetry.space_group_name_H-M   'P 1'
#
loop_
_entity.id
_entity.type
_entity.pdbx_description
1 polymer ?
#
loop_
_entity_poly.entity_id
_entity_poly.type
_entity_poly.pdbx_seq_one_letter_code
_entity_poly.pdbx_strand_id
1 'polypeptide(L)'
;MLTRGPRYLFMLSYVTIIVTMVGYLLTWALHVQNAFWVLVIISVFYQCARAILEFTPWNVFPFIPDVDRMMTRGDRAGIYAAVMTFFRKSTGALASWIAGILLAAIGFDSKTMTNFTNTPHHIQTGIALIFFIAPVVLISCALVMALTFKLNRETHEVLKHEIDRLEDGGLKAMVTPEAKDVVEELTGHPYQEAWPKQPNV
;
A
#
# COMPACT_ATOMS: atom_id res chain seq x y z
N MET A 1 -14.11 14.82 -0.69
CA MET A 1 -15.13 13.75 -0.80
C MET A 1 -14.62 12.70 -1.78
N LEU A 2 -14.36 11.47 -1.34
CA LEU A 2 -13.93 10.35 -2.20
C LEU A 2 -15.12 9.42 -2.40
N THR A 3 -15.72 9.48 -3.58
CA THR A 3 -17.00 8.82 -3.94
C THR A 3 -16.84 7.35 -4.34
N ARG A 4 -15.61 6.83 -4.45
CA ARG A 4 -15.34 5.42 -4.81
C ARG A 4 -14.49 4.75 -3.74
N GLY A 5 -14.86 3.52 -3.39
CA GLY A 5 -14.25 2.77 -2.28
C GLY A 5 -12.73 2.55 -2.46
N PRO A 6 -11.98 2.35 -1.36
CA PRO A 6 -10.53 2.10 -1.35
C PRO A 6 -10.06 0.99 -2.30
N ARG A 7 -10.87 -0.06 -2.49
CA ARG A 7 -10.61 -1.12 -3.47
C ARG A 7 -10.49 -0.61 -4.90
N TYR A 8 -11.34 0.34 -5.29
CA TYR A 8 -11.28 0.96 -6.62
C TYR A 8 -10.01 1.81 -6.79
N LEU A 9 -9.61 2.55 -5.75
CA LEU A 9 -8.39 3.34 -5.74
C LEU A 9 -7.13 2.47 -5.88
N PHE A 10 -7.08 1.36 -5.14
CA PHE A 10 -5.99 0.39 -5.26
C PHE A 10 -5.93 -0.23 -6.65
N MET A 11 -7.06 -0.74 -7.15
CA MET A 11 -7.13 -1.34 -8.49
C MET A 11 -6.70 -0.36 -9.59
N LEU A 12 -7.21 0.87 -9.56
CA LEU A 12 -6.84 1.91 -10.52
C LEU A 12 -5.33 2.19 -10.47
N SER A 13 -4.76 2.30 -9.27
CA SER A 13 -3.34 2.58 -9.08
C SER A 13 -2.47 1.44 -9.60
N TYR A 14 -2.76 0.20 -9.18
CA TYR A 14 -1.99 -0.97 -9.60
C TYR A 14 -2.07 -1.22 -11.11
N VAL A 15 -3.25 -1.08 -11.73
CA VAL A 15 -3.39 -1.21 -13.18
C VAL A 15 -2.59 -0.12 -13.89
N THR A 16 -2.66 1.13 -13.43
CA THR A 16 -1.91 2.23 -14.05
C THR A 16 -0.39 2.03 -13.90
N ILE A 17 0.07 1.49 -12.77
CA ILE A 17 1.48 1.15 -12.58
C ILE A 17 1.92 0.03 -13.54
N ILE A 18 1.12 -1.03 -13.68
CA ILE A 18 1.43 -2.12 -14.61
C ILE A 18 1.50 -1.59 -16.05
N VAL A 19 0.54 -0.76 -16.46
CA VAL A 19 0.51 -0.15 -17.81
C VAL A 19 1.74 0.74 -18.04
N THR A 20 2.12 1.57 -17.07
CA THR A 20 3.32 2.42 -17.19
C THR A 20 4.60 1.59 -17.22
N MET A 21 4.69 0.50 -16.44
CA MET A 21 5.80 -0.46 -16.54
C MET A 21 5.89 -1.06 -17.94
N VAL A 22 4.78 -1.54 -18.51
CA VAL A 22 4.76 -2.05 -19.90
C VAL A 22 5.19 -0.96 -20.88
N GLY A 23 4.77 0.30 -20.66
CA GLY A 23 5.21 1.45 -21.45
C GLY A 23 6.73 1.65 -21.42
N TYR A 24 7.37 1.50 -20.26
CA TYR A 24 8.83 1.54 -20.15
C TYR A 24 9.50 0.40 -20.93
N LEU A 25 8.98 -0.82 -20.81
CA LEU A 25 9.50 -1.98 -21.54
C LEU A 25 9.38 -1.81 -23.07
N LEU A 26 8.25 -1.30 -23.54
CA LEU A 26 8.02 -1.04 -24.97
C LEU A 26 8.93 0.08 -25.49
N THR A 27 9.15 1.13 -24.70
CA THR A 27 10.07 2.21 -25.08
C THR A 27 11.51 1.69 -25.22
N TRP A 28 11.91 0.77 -24.34
CA TRP A 28 13.20 0.08 -24.43
C TRP A 28 13.27 -0.85 -25.65
N ALA A 29 12.26 -1.71 -25.87
CA ALA A 29 12.25 -2.68 -26.97
C ALA A 29 12.22 -2.02 -28.37
N LEU A 30 11.48 -0.92 -28.52
CA LEU A 30 11.31 -0.21 -29.79
C LEU A 30 12.46 0.76 -30.13
N HIS A 31 13.48 0.88 -29.27
CA HIS A 31 14.67 1.73 -29.50
C HIS A 31 14.32 3.16 -29.95
N VAL A 32 13.35 3.80 -29.27
CA VAL A 32 12.82 5.12 -29.66
C VAL A 32 13.93 6.19 -29.60
N GLN A 33 14.25 6.82 -30.74
CA GLN A 33 15.37 7.77 -30.86
C GLN A 33 15.22 9.03 -29.98
N ASN A 34 13.98 9.44 -29.67
CA ASN A 34 13.67 10.55 -28.75
C ASN A 34 12.93 10.05 -27.49
N ALA A 35 13.51 9.04 -26.82
CA ALA A 35 12.91 8.44 -25.64
C ALA A 35 12.74 9.40 -24.45
N PHE A 36 13.47 10.52 -24.37
CA PHE A 36 13.44 11.43 -23.22
C PHE A 36 12.02 11.92 -22.88
N TRP A 37 11.32 12.53 -23.85
CA TRP A 37 9.97 13.05 -23.62
C TRP A 37 8.94 11.96 -23.35
N VAL A 38 9.07 10.81 -24.02
CA VAL A 38 8.20 9.65 -23.81
C VAL A 38 8.36 9.11 -22.39
N LEU A 39 9.61 8.94 -21.94
CA LEU A 39 9.91 8.50 -20.58
C LEU A 39 9.44 9.50 -19.53
N VAL A 40 9.56 10.80 -19.78
CA VAL A 40 9.02 11.84 -18.88
C VAL A 40 7.51 11.72 -18.74
N ILE A 41 6.78 11.59 -19.85
CA ILE A 41 5.32 11.44 -19.83
C ILE A 41 4.92 10.18 -19.04
N ILE A 42 5.53 9.03 -19.34
CA ILE A 42 5.26 7.77 -18.61
C ILE A 42 5.57 7.94 -17.12
N SER A 43 6.65 8.63 -16.78
CA SER A 43 7.05 8.88 -15.39
C SER A 43 6.06 9.75 -14.64
N VAL A 44 5.47 10.76 -15.27
CA VAL A 44 4.42 11.57 -14.65
C VAL A 44 3.21 10.69 -14.29
N PHE A 45 2.75 9.84 -15.23
CA PHE A 45 1.64 8.92 -14.97
C PHE A 45 1.98 7.90 -13.86
N TYR A 46 3.20 7.35 -13.87
CA TYR A 46 3.67 6.45 -12.83
C TYR A 46 3.67 7.12 -11.45
N GLN A 47 4.14 8.37 -11.36
CA GLN A 47 4.16 9.12 -10.11
C GLN A 47 2.76 9.46 -9.61
N CYS A 48 1.83 9.80 -10.50
CA CYS A 48 0.42 9.99 -10.15
C CYS A 48 -0.19 8.70 -9.58
N ALA A 49 0.04 7.56 -10.24
CA ALA A 49 -0.47 6.27 -9.77
C ALA A 49 0.14 5.86 -8.42
N ARG A 50 1.45 6.08 -8.24
CA ARG A 50 2.14 5.84 -6.98
C ARG A 50 1.62 6.74 -5.86
N ALA A 51 1.31 8.00 -6.13
CA ALA A 51 0.73 8.92 -5.15
C ALA A 51 -0.63 8.43 -4.62
N ILE A 52 -1.50 7.92 -5.52
CA ILE A 52 -2.80 7.36 -5.13
C ILE A 52 -2.61 6.08 -4.28
N LEU A 53 -1.65 5.24 -4.67
CA LEU A 53 -1.29 4.03 -3.93
C LEU A 53 -0.81 4.35 -2.53
N GLU A 54 0.09 5.33 -2.36
CA GLU A 54 0.59 5.71 -1.04
C GLU A 54 -0.50 6.38 -0.19
N PHE A 55 -1.33 7.23 -0.80
CA PHE A 55 -2.42 7.91 -0.11
C PHE A 55 -3.42 6.93 0.55
N THR A 56 -3.72 5.80 -0.10
CA THR A 56 -4.79 4.92 0.37
C THR A 56 -4.49 4.30 1.75
N PRO A 57 -3.34 3.64 1.99
CA PRO A 57 -2.98 3.15 3.31
C PRO A 57 -2.84 4.28 4.34
N TRP A 58 -2.28 5.43 3.99
CA TRP A 58 -2.13 6.55 4.95
C TRP A 58 -3.46 7.06 5.49
N ASN A 59 -4.55 6.94 4.73
CA ASN A 59 -5.88 7.26 5.24
C ASN A 59 -6.49 6.14 6.06
N VAL A 60 -6.10 4.89 5.83
CA VAL A 60 -6.73 3.71 6.42
C VAL A 60 -6.04 3.29 7.72
N PHE A 61 -4.72 3.40 7.76
CA PHE A 61 -3.91 2.99 8.91
C PHE A 61 -4.30 3.65 10.23
N PRO A 62 -4.67 4.94 10.28
CA PRO A 62 -5.17 5.57 11.50
C PRO A 62 -6.43 4.90 12.07
N PHE A 63 -7.19 4.15 11.27
CA PHE A 63 -8.40 3.47 11.72
C PHE A 63 -8.15 2.16 12.47
N ILE A 64 -6.99 1.54 12.29
CA ILE A 64 -6.67 0.25 12.93
C ILE A 64 -6.56 0.42 14.46
N PRO A 65 -5.84 1.42 14.99
CA PRO A 65 -5.85 1.73 16.42
C PRO A 65 -7.23 2.02 16.99
N ASP A 66 -8.12 2.66 16.21
CA ASP A 66 -9.48 2.98 16.67
C ASP A 66 -10.32 1.70 16.87
N VAL A 67 -10.18 0.73 15.95
CA VAL A 67 -10.79 -0.61 16.09
C VAL A 67 -10.23 -1.34 17.32
N ASP A 68 -8.91 -1.29 17.53
CA ASP A 68 -8.26 -1.89 18.71
C ASP A 68 -8.71 -1.21 20.01
N ARG A 69 -8.87 0.12 20.01
CA ARG A 69 -9.39 0.89 21.14
C ARG A 69 -10.83 0.50 21.47
N MET A 70 -11.67 0.22 20.48
CA MET A 70 -13.03 -0.27 20.71
C MET A 70 -13.02 -1.59 21.51
N MET A 71 -12.05 -2.47 21.28
CA MET A 71 -11.91 -3.75 21.99
C MET A 71 -11.18 -3.65 23.34
N THR A 72 -10.17 -2.77 23.45
CA THR A 72 -9.25 -2.77 24.59
C THR A 72 -9.35 -1.55 25.49
N ARG A 73 -9.94 -0.44 25.02
CA ARG A 73 -9.89 0.91 25.61
C ARG A 73 -8.47 1.49 25.77
N GLY A 74 -7.44 0.87 25.20
CA GLY A 74 -6.07 1.38 25.21
C GLY A 74 -5.80 2.30 24.03
N ASP A 75 -5.04 3.38 24.26
CA ASP A 75 -4.54 4.23 23.17
C ASP A 75 -3.19 3.69 22.68
N ARG A 76 -3.25 2.77 21.70
CA ARG A 76 -2.08 2.10 21.12
C ARG A 76 -1.66 2.65 19.76
N ALA A 77 -2.15 3.83 19.38
CA ALA A 77 -1.88 4.43 18.07
C ALA A 77 -0.38 4.57 17.78
N GLY A 78 0.43 4.92 18.79
CA GLY A 78 1.88 5.03 18.66
C GLY A 78 2.58 3.71 18.32
N ILE A 79 2.11 2.58 18.86
CA ILE A 79 2.70 1.25 18.60
C ILE A 79 2.43 0.85 17.15
N TYR A 80 1.18 1.00 16.68
CA TYR A 80 0.82 0.72 15.28
C TYR A 80 1.58 1.62 14.30
N ALA A 81 1.73 2.92 14.61
CA ALA A 81 2.50 3.85 13.77
C ALA A 81 3.99 3.48 13.70
N ALA A 82 4.57 3.04 14.82
CA ALA A 82 5.95 2.56 14.88
C ALA A 82 6.15 1.29 14.04
N VAL A 83 5.25 0.31 14.18
CA VAL A 83 5.28 -0.94 13.40
C VAL A 83 5.15 -0.67 11.91
N MET A 84 4.21 0.20 11.50
CA MET A 84 4.05 0.62 10.10
C MET A 84 5.35 1.21 9.53
N THR A 85 5.98 2.14 10.27
CA THR A 85 7.21 2.79 9.82
C THR A 85 8.39 1.82 9.78
N PHE A 86 8.47 0.91 10.75
CA PHE A 86 9.49 -0.13 10.79
C PHE A 86 9.42 -1.00 9.55
N PHE A 87 8.27 -1.60 9.24
CA PHE A 87 8.12 -2.43 8.04
C PHE A 87 8.40 -1.66 6.76
N ARG A 88 7.92 -0.41 6.65
CA ARG A 88 8.19 0.44 5.48
C ARG A 88 9.69 0.65 5.26
N LYS A 89 10.45 0.97 6.31
CA LYS A 89 11.90 1.20 6.22
C LYS A 89 12.66 -0.11 5.98
N SER A 90 12.29 -1.18 6.68
CA SER A 90 12.92 -2.49 6.56
C SER A 90 12.75 -3.09 5.16
N THR A 91 11.53 -3.05 4.59
CA THR A 91 11.29 -3.53 3.22
C THR A 91 12.06 -2.71 2.18
N GLY A 92 12.15 -1.38 2.35
CA GLY A 92 12.93 -0.52 1.44
C GLY A 92 14.44 -0.81 1.49
N ALA A 93 14.99 -1.02 2.68
CA ALA A 93 16.39 -1.42 2.85
C ALA A 93 16.66 -2.81 2.25
N LEU A 94 15.78 -3.77 2.52
CA LEU A 94 15.89 -5.13 2.01
C LEU A 94 15.80 -5.16 0.48
N ALA A 95 14.86 -4.43 -0.11
CA ALA A 95 14.71 -4.32 -1.56
C ALA A 95 15.97 -3.72 -2.21
N SER A 96 16.54 -2.68 -1.60
CA SER A 96 17.75 -2.02 -2.10
C SER A 96 18.97 -2.96 -2.04
N TRP A 97 19.08 -3.73 -0.96
CA TRP A 97 20.15 -4.72 -0.80
C TRP A 97 20.03 -5.87 -1.81
N ILE A 98 18.83 -6.42 -1.98
CA ILE A 98 18.56 -7.49 -2.98
C ILE A 98 18.85 -6.98 -4.40
N ALA A 99 18.42 -5.76 -4.74
CA ALA A 99 18.73 -5.16 -6.04
C ALA A 99 20.24 -5.05 -6.28
N GLY A 100 21.02 -4.68 -5.26
CA GLY A 100 22.48 -4.63 -5.33
C GLY A 100 23.12 -6.01 -5.61
N ILE A 101 22.65 -7.06 -4.93
CA ILE A 101 23.12 -8.44 -5.16
C ILE A 101 22.80 -8.90 -6.58
N LEU A 102 21.59 -8.63 -7.07
CA LEU A 102 21.16 -8.99 -8.42
C LEU A 102 21.99 -8.25 -9.49
N LEU A 103 22.29 -6.97 -9.27
CA LEU A 103 23.16 -6.19 -10.15
C LEU A 103 24.61 -6.72 -10.17
N ALA A 104 25.15 -7.10 -9.00
CA ALA A 104 26.47 -7.73 -8.93
C ALA A 104 26.50 -9.08 -9.66
N ALA A 105 25.43 -9.87 -9.56
CA ALA A 105 25.32 -11.19 -10.19
C ALA A 105 25.31 -11.12 -11.73
N ILE A 106 24.73 -10.07 -12.33
CA ILE A 106 24.75 -9.85 -13.78
C ILE A 106 26.07 -9.22 -14.27
N GLY A 107 27.01 -8.93 -13.37
CA GLY A 107 28.30 -8.33 -13.70
C GLY A 107 28.25 -6.82 -13.94
N PHE A 108 27.25 -6.11 -13.41
CA PHE A 108 27.19 -4.65 -13.50
C PHE A 108 28.29 -4.01 -12.65
N ASP A 109 29.20 -3.28 -13.29
CA ASP A 109 30.24 -2.51 -12.62
C ASP A 109 29.98 -1.00 -12.75
N SER A 110 29.58 -0.39 -11.65
CA SER A 110 29.32 1.04 -11.52
C SER A 110 30.50 1.96 -11.91
N LYS A 111 31.75 1.46 -11.94
CA LYS A 111 32.94 2.25 -12.24
C LYS A 111 33.23 2.33 -13.75
N THR A 112 32.91 1.28 -14.48
CA THR A 112 33.20 1.17 -15.93
C THR A 112 31.97 1.40 -16.79
N MET A 113 30.78 1.08 -16.27
CA MET A 113 29.49 1.16 -16.99
C MET A 113 28.72 2.45 -16.64
N THR A 114 29.35 3.60 -16.88
CA THR A 114 28.77 4.93 -16.57
C THR A 114 27.85 5.48 -17.66
N ASN A 115 27.95 4.97 -18.89
CA ASN A 115 27.19 5.42 -20.06
C ASN A 115 26.56 4.23 -20.80
N PHE A 116 25.47 4.50 -21.52
CA PHE A 116 24.76 3.51 -22.35
C PHE A 116 25.71 2.81 -23.34
N THR A 117 26.63 3.56 -23.96
CA THR A 117 27.63 3.04 -24.91
C THR A 117 28.70 2.15 -24.28
N ASN A 118 29.01 2.32 -22.99
CA ASN A 118 30.02 1.51 -22.29
C ASN A 118 29.45 0.24 -21.65
N THR A 119 28.12 0.08 -21.66
CA THR A 119 27.46 -1.06 -21.02
C THR A 119 27.12 -2.10 -22.08
N PRO A 120 27.65 -3.33 -22.01
CA PRO A 120 27.29 -4.40 -22.94
C PRO A 120 25.78 -4.67 -22.99
N HIS A 121 25.25 -4.94 -24.18
CA HIS A 121 23.81 -5.20 -24.38
C HIS A 121 23.24 -6.32 -23.49
N HIS A 122 24.03 -7.35 -23.19
CA HIS A 122 23.64 -8.43 -22.27
C HIS A 122 23.35 -7.90 -20.85
N ILE A 123 24.17 -6.96 -20.37
CA ILE A 123 24.03 -6.38 -19.02
C ILE A 123 22.87 -5.38 -19.00
N GLN A 124 22.70 -4.57 -20.04
CA GLN A 124 21.53 -3.68 -20.18
C GLN A 124 20.21 -4.48 -20.12
N THR A 125 20.16 -5.61 -20.82
CA THR A 125 19.00 -6.50 -20.82
C THR A 125 18.77 -7.12 -19.44
N GLY A 126 19.83 -7.54 -18.76
CA GLY A 126 19.76 -8.06 -17.39
C GLY A 126 19.19 -7.04 -16.40
N ILE A 127 19.65 -5.78 -16.47
CA ILE A 127 19.12 -4.68 -15.64
C ILE A 127 17.64 -4.46 -15.93
N ALA A 128 17.26 -4.31 -17.21
CA ALA A 128 15.88 -4.09 -17.61
C ALA A 128 14.97 -5.23 -17.12
N LEU A 129 15.43 -6.48 -17.23
CA LEU A 129 14.68 -7.65 -16.81
C LEU A 129 14.47 -7.70 -15.29
N ILE A 130 15.51 -7.44 -14.49
CA ILE A 130 15.42 -7.41 -13.03
C ILE A 130 14.46 -6.31 -12.56
N PHE A 131 14.61 -5.10 -13.10
CA PHE A 131 13.78 -3.94 -12.74
C PHE A 131 12.37 -3.98 -13.32
N PHE A 132 12.09 -4.90 -14.27
CA PHE A 132 10.75 -5.11 -14.79
C PHE A 132 10.05 -6.29 -14.12
N ILE A 133 10.66 -7.49 -14.15
CA ILE A 133 10.03 -8.72 -13.66
C ILE A 133 9.78 -8.62 -12.15
N ALA A 134 10.78 -8.21 -11.36
CA ALA A 134 10.62 -8.23 -9.91
C ALA A 134 9.51 -7.28 -9.43
N PRO A 135 9.42 -6.01 -9.87
CA PRO A 135 8.32 -5.13 -9.47
C PRO A 135 6.97 -5.55 -10.03
N VAL A 136 6.89 -6.03 -11.29
CA VAL A 136 5.61 -6.48 -11.88
C VAL A 136 5.04 -7.67 -11.11
N VAL A 137 5.87 -8.65 -10.74
CA VAL A 137 5.44 -9.81 -9.94
C VAL A 137 4.95 -9.37 -8.55
N LEU A 138 5.72 -8.51 -7.87
CA LEU A 138 5.34 -7.99 -6.55
C LEU A 138 4.03 -7.19 -6.59
N ILE A 139 3.87 -6.33 -7.59
CA ILE A 139 2.66 -5.52 -7.79
C ILE A 139 1.47 -6.38 -8.16
N SER A 140 1.66 -7.42 -8.98
CA SER A 140 0.59 -8.35 -9.34
C SER A 140 0.11 -9.14 -8.12
N CYS A 141 1.03 -9.61 -7.27
CA CYS A 141 0.69 -10.24 -6.00
C CYS A 141 -0.07 -9.28 -5.08
N ALA A 142 0.41 -8.04 -4.96
CA ALA A 142 -0.25 -6.99 -4.18
C ALA A 142 -1.66 -6.66 -4.71
N LEU A 143 -1.85 -6.65 -6.03
CA LEU A 143 -3.16 -6.45 -6.66
C LEU A 143 -4.12 -7.58 -6.30
N VAL A 144 -3.68 -8.85 -6.35
CA VAL A 144 -4.52 -10.00 -5.94
C VAL A 144 -4.93 -9.86 -4.48
N MET A 145 -4.00 -9.51 -3.59
CA MET A 145 -4.30 -9.27 -2.17
C MET A 145 -5.26 -8.09 -1.97
N ALA A 146 -5.07 -7.00 -2.72
CA ALA A 146 -5.94 -5.82 -2.64
C ALA A 146 -7.36 -6.08 -3.14
N LEU A 147 -7.56 -7.06 -4.04
CA LEU A 147 -8.89 -7.47 -4.49
C LEU A 147 -9.70 -8.17 -3.38
N THR A 148 -9.02 -8.80 -2.41
CA THR A 148 -9.63 -9.43 -1.23
C THR A 148 -9.93 -8.42 -0.13
N PHE A 149 -9.39 -7.20 -0.22
CA PHE A 149 -9.53 -6.18 0.82
C PHE A 149 -10.94 -5.56 0.79
N LYS A 150 -11.81 -6.02 1.69
CA LYS A 150 -13.11 -5.43 1.98
C LYS A 150 -12.94 -4.19 2.85
N LEU A 151 -12.49 -3.10 2.25
CA LEU A 151 -12.33 -1.84 2.96
C LEU A 151 -13.49 -0.92 2.60
N ASN A 152 -14.42 -0.77 3.55
CA ASN A 152 -15.58 0.11 3.41
C ASN A 152 -15.40 1.31 4.34
N ARG A 153 -15.55 2.52 3.79
CA ARG A 153 -15.40 3.79 4.53
C ARG A 153 -16.67 4.12 5.32
N GLU A 154 -17.82 3.66 4.83
CA GLU A 154 -19.12 3.85 5.51
C GLU A 154 -19.17 3.13 6.86
N THR A 155 -18.61 1.92 6.94
CA THR A 155 -18.53 1.18 8.20
C THR A 155 -17.60 1.85 9.21
N HIS A 156 -16.58 2.59 8.76
CA HIS A 156 -15.70 3.32 9.68
C HIS A 156 -16.38 4.56 10.30
N GLU A 157 -17.13 5.34 9.53
CA GLU A 157 -17.88 6.49 10.10
C GLU A 157 -18.90 6.02 11.15
N VAL A 158 -19.58 4.90 10.86
CA VAL A 158 -20.50 4.25 11.82
C VAL A 158 -19.78 3.79 13.09
N LEU A 159 -18.59 3.20 12.95
CA LEU A 159 -17.78 2.78 14.10
C LEU A 159 -17.34 3.98 14.96
N LYS A 160 -16.90 5.06 14.33
CA LYS A 160 -16.44 6.26 15.05
C LYS A 160 -17.57 6.92 15.83
N HIS A 161 -18.74 7.07 15.21
CA HIS A 161 -19.93 7.58 15.90
C HIS A 161 -20.32 6.72 17.10
N GLU A 162 -20.15 5.41 17.01
CA GLU A 162 -20.42 4.50 18.12
C GLU A 162 -19.38 4.60 19.23
N ILE A 163 -18.09 4.76 18.90
CA ILE A 163 -17.03 5.01 19.89
C ILE A 163 -17.30 6.32 20.65
N ASP A 164 -17.59 7.41 19.94
CA ASP A 164 -17.89 8.72 20.55
C ASP A 164 -19.10 8.61 21.52
N ARG A 165 -20.16 7.90 21.11
CA ARG A 165 -21.35 7.63 21.95
C ARG A 165 -21.00 6.85 23.22
N LEU A 166 -20.09 5.88 23.12
CA LEU A 166 -19.67 5.06 24.25
C LEU A 166 -18.69 5.80 25.18
N GLU A 167 -17.92 6.75 24.66
CA GLU A 167 -17.11 7.69 25.45
C GLU A 167 -17.97 8.70 26.22
N ASP A 168 -19.06 9.18 25.61
CA ASP A 168 -20.05 10.06 26.25
C ASP A 168 -20.92 9.37 27.32
N GLY A 169 -20.64 8.10 27.63
CA GLY A 169 -21.34 7.33 28.66
C GLY A 169 -22.62 6.63 28.17
N GLY A 170 -22.79 6.50 26.86
CA GLY A 170 -23.91 5.76 26.26
C GLY A 170 -23.97 4.30 26.70
N LEU A 171 -25.17 3.80 27.02
CA LEU A 171 -25.39 2.39 27.35
C LEU A 171 -25.18 1.51 26.11
N LYS A 172 -24.45 0.40 26.26
CA LYS A 172 -24.28 -0.64 25.22
C LYS A 172 -25.61 -1.19 24.68
N ALA A 173 -26.66 -1.17 25.51
CA ALA A 173 -28.00 -1.63 25.14
C ALA A 173 -28.72 -0.73 24.11
N MET A 174 -28.22 0.50 23.91
CA MET A 174 -28.78 1.48 22.96
C MET A 174 -28.02 1.50 21.62
N VAL A 175 -27.23 0.46 21.33
CA VAL A 175 -26.51 0.32 20.05
C VAL A 175 -27.51 0.19 18.90
N THR A 176 -27.26 0.88 17.79
CA THR A 176 -28.06 0.68 16.57
C THR A 176 -27.71 -0.69 15.96
N PRO A 177 -28.67 -1.38 15.31
CA PRO A 177 -28.39 -2.67 14.64
C PRO A 177 -27.24 -2.56 13.63
N GLU A 178 -27.19 -1.43 12.91
CA GLU A 178 -26.13 -1.12 11.95
C GLU A 178 -24.75 -0.97 12.60
N ALA A 179 -24.64 -0.28 13.75
CA ALA A 179 -23.37 -0.14 14.46
C ALA A 179 -22.90 -1.48 15.06
N LYS A 180 -23.85 -2.32 15.50
CA LYS A 180 -23.53 -3.65 16.00
C LYS A 180 -22.91 -4.54 14.92
N ASP A 181 -23.56 -4.64 13.76
CA ASP A 181 -23.07 -5.47 12.64
C ASP A 181 -21.71 -4.97 12.13
N VAL A 182 -21.51 -3.65 12.10
CA VAL A 182 -20.23 -3.02 11.73
C VAL A 182 -19.12 -3.34 12.73
N VAL A 183 -19.39 -3.26 14.03
CA VAL A 183 -18.39 -3.61 15.05
C VAL A 183 -18.02 -5.09 14.95
N GLU A 184 -19.00 -5.98 14.75
CA GLU A 184 -18.76 -7.41 14.61
C GLU A 184 -17.98 -7.74 13.32
N GLU A 185 -18.28 -7.04 12.20
CA GLU A 185 -17.54 -7.21 10.94
C GLU A 185 -16.09 -6.69 11.03
N LEU A 186 -15.86 -5.56 11.72
CA LEU A 186 -14.54 -4.93 11.80
C LEU A 186 -13.64 -5.54 12.87
N THR A 187 -14.21 -5.97 14.00
CA THR A 187 -13.44 -6.59 15.09
C THR A 187 -13.33 -8.10 14.92
N GLY A 188 -14.27 -8.74 14.23
CA GLY A 188 -14.37 -10.21 14.15
C GLY A 188 -14.87 -10.85 15.45
N HIS A 189 -15.27 -10.05 16.44
CA HIS A 189 -15.75 -10.49 17.75
C HIS A 189 -17.21 -10.06 17.99
N PRO A 190 -17.99 -10.79 18.81
CA PRO A 190 -19.34 -10.38 19.19
C PRO A 190 -19.32 -9.01 19.89
N TYR A 191 -20.29 -8.13 19.60
CA TYR A 191 -20.35 -6.78 20.19
C TYR A 191 -20.35 -6.78 21.74
N GLN A 192 -20.79 -7.88 22.35
CA GLN A 192 -20.80 -8.05 23.80
C GLN A 192 -19.40 -7.98 24.43
N GLU A 193 -18.37 -8.43 23.70
CA GLU A 193 -16.97 -8.42 24.13
C GLU A 193 -16.28 -7.07 23.90
N ALA A 194 -16.81 -6.26 22.97
CA ALA A 194 -16.31 -4.92 22.70
C ALA A 194 -16.53 -4.00 23.90
N TRP A 195 -15.65 -3.03 24.13
CA TRP A 195 -15.74 -1.98 25.16
C TRP A 195 -15.76 -2.50 26.63
N PRO A 196 -14.65 -3.03 27.14
CA PRO A 196 -14.56 -3.58 28.50
C PRO A 196 -14.73 -2.49 29.58
N LYS A 197 -15.26 -2.86 30.75
CA LYS A 197 -15.48 -1.90 31.86
C LYS A 197 -14.17 -1.30 32.39
N GLN A 198 -13.07 -2.03 32.28
CA GLN A 198 -11.72 -1.58 32.62
C GLN A 198 -10.83 -1.67 31.37
N PRO A 199 -9.88 -0.73 31.17
CA PRO A 199 -8.95 -0.81 30.06
C PRO A 199 -8.05 -2.05 30.22
N ASN A 200 -7.97 -2.87 29.17
CA ASN A 200 -6.97 -3.94 29.12
C ASN A 200 -5.67 -3.32 28.61
N VAL A 201 -4.71 -3.14 29.53
CA VAL A 201 -3.39 -2.53 29.25
C VAL A 201 -2.61 -3.34 28.23
#